data_AF-A0A3L6QAE3-F1
#
_entry.id   AF-A0A3L6QAE3-F1
#
_cell.length_a   1.000
_cell.length_b   1.000
_cell.length_c   1.000
_cell.angle_alpha   90.00
_cell.angle_beta   90.00
_cell.angle_gamma   90.00
#
_symmetry.space_group_name_H-M   'P 1'
#
loop_
_entity.id
_entity.type
_entity.pdbx_description
1 polymer ?
#
loop_
_entity_poly.entity_id
_entity_poly.type
_entity_poly.pdbx_seq_one_letter_code
_entity_poly.pdbx_strand_id
1 'polypeptide(L)' 'MAESTSTRCLLLVVLVGAAAGVAAGITDGLLPNGNFEQGPDASQLNGTRVTGQHAIPSWEISGLVEYIQSGQNQ' A
#
# COMPACT_ATOMS: atom_id res chain seq x y z
N MET A 1 -45.94 -14.37 -9.02
CA MET A 1 -44.65 -14.89 -9.52
C MET A 1 -43.64 -13.79 -9.89
N ALA A 2 -44.07 -12.60 -10.32
CA ALA A 2 -43.16 -11.50 -10.71
C ALA A 2 -42.37 -10.87 -9.54
N GLU A 3 -42.96 -10.77 -8.35
CA GLU A 3 -42.35 -10.07 -7.21
C GLU A 3 -41.12 -10.81 -6.65
N SER A 4 -41.18 -12.15 -6.54
CA SER A 4 -40.04 -12.96 -6.11
C SER A 4 -38.86 -12.90 -7.10
N THR A 5 -39.13 -12.70 -8.39
CA THR A 5 -38.09 -12.57 -9.42
C THR A 5 -37.46 -11.19 -9.36
N SER A 6 -38.26 -10.14 -9.16
CA SER A 6 -37.80 -8.75 -9.00
C SER A 6 -36.88 -8.59 -7.78
N THR A 7 -37.25 -9.16 -6.63
CA THR A 7 -36.43 -9.11 -5.41
C THR A 7 -35.10 -9.84 -5.58
N ARG A 8 -35.08 -10.98 -6.27
CA ARG A 8 -33.85 -11.72 -6.57
C ARG A 8 -32.93 -10.94 -7.51
N CYS A 9 -33.47 -10.28 -8.53
CA CYS A 9 -32.71 -9.41 -9.43
C CYS A 9 -32.10 -8.21 -8.67
N LEU A 10 -32.87 -7.55 -7.81
CA LEU A 10 -32.37 -6.44 -6.99
C LEU A 10 -31.26 -6.88 -6.04
N LEU A 11 -31.41 -8.03 -5.38
CA LEU A 11 -30.38 -8.60 -4.52
C LEU A 11 -29.09 -8.92 -5.30
N LEU A 12 -29.21 -9.49 -6.51
CA LEU A 12 -28.07 -9.75 -7.38
C LEU A 12 -27.37 -8.46 -7.82
N VAL A 13 -28.12 -7.42 -8.19
CA VAL A 13 -27.55 -6.11 -8.56
C VAL A 13 -26.81 -5.47 -7.38
N VAL A 14 -27.37 -5.55 -6.17
CA VAL A 14 -26.71 -5.06 -4.94
C VAL A 14 -25.42 -5.84 -4.64
N LEU A 15 -25.45 -7.17 -4.74
CA LEU A 15 -24.27 -8.02 -4.54
C LEU A 15 -23.16 -7.73 -5.56
N VAL A 16 -23.50 -7.56 -6.84
CA VAL A 16 -22.54 -7.22 -7.90
C VAL A 16 -21.99 -5.80 -7.72
N GLY A 17 -22.84 -4.83 -7.40
CA GLY A 17 -22.42 -3.46 -7.15
C GLY A 17 -21.47 -3.32 -5.96
N ALA A 18 -21.71 -4.08 -4.87
CA ALA A 18 -20.83 -4.11 -3.71
C ALA A 18 -19.45 -4.73 -4.02
N ALA A 19 -19.39 -5.76 -4.88
CA ALA A 19 -18.15 -6.41 -5.26
C ALA A 19 -17.29 -5.57 -6.23
N ALA A 20 -17.91 -4.78 -7.11
CA ALA A 20 -17.20 -3.97 -8.11
C ALA A 20 -16.30 -2.88 -7.49
N GLY A 21 -16.66 -2.34 -6.33
CA GLY A 21 -15.86 -1.33 -5.63
C GLY A 21 -14.54 -1.86 -5.06
N VAL A 22 -14.44 -3.17 -4.81
CA VAL A 22 -13.26 -3.79 -4.18
C VAL A 22 -12.16 -4.08 -5.20
N ALA A 23 -12.53 -4.35 -6.46
CA ALA A 23 -11.59 -4.69 -7.53
C ALA A 23 -10.89 -3.46 -8.15
N ALA A 24 -11.47 -2.27 -8.02
CA ALA A 24 -10.93 -1.04 -8.61
C ALA A 24 -9.84 -0.35 -7.77
N GLY A 25 -9.52 -0.87 -6.59
CA GLY A 25 -8.64 -0.20 -5.63
C GLY A 25 -7.13 -0.40 -5.84
N ILE A 26 -6.73 -1.41 -6.61
CA ILE A 26 -5.31 -1.70 -6.87
C ILE A 26 -5.04 -1.47 -8.35
N THR A 27 -4.66 -0.24 -8.68
CA THR A 27 -4.10 0.10 -10.00
C THR A 27 -2.64 -0.38 -10.07
N ASP A 28 -2.13 -0.72 -11.26
CA ASP A 28 -0.72 -1.09 -11.54
C ASP A 28 0.32 0.03 -11.23
N GLY A 29 -0.05 1.04 -10.45
CA GLY A 29 0.83 2.12 -10.02
C GLY A 29 1.75 1.70 -8.87
N LEU A 30 2.84 2.45 -8.70
CA LEU A 30 3.71 2.30 -7.54
C LEU A 30 2.93 2.64 -6.25
N LEU A 31 3.23 1.90 -5.18
CA LEU A 31 2.92 2.36 -3.83
C LEU A 31 3.57 3.73 -3.59
N PRO A 32 3.03 4.56 -2.68
CA PRO A 32 3.71 5.79 -2.27
C PRO A 32 5.16 5.51 -1.86
N ASN A 33 6.11 6.13 -2.57
CA ASN A 33 7.56 5.87 -2.41
C ASN A 33 7.94 4.37 -2.45
N GLY A 34 7.19 3.54 -3.19
CA GLY A 34 7.43 2.08 -3.28
C GLY A 34 8.69 1.70 -4.05
N ASN A 35 9.32 2.66 -4.71
CA ASN A 35 10.62 2.54 -5.38
C ASN A 35 11.78 3.11 -4.52
N PHE A 36 11.50 3.67 -3.34
CA PHE A 36 12.50 4.18 -2.40
C PHE A 36 13.43 5.29 -2.94
N GLU A 37 12.98 6.05 -3.94
CA GLU A 37 13.73 7.21 -4.47
C GLU A 37 13.78 8.38 -3.48
N GLN A 38 12.89 8.39 -2.48
CA GLN A 38 12.94 9.31 -1.35
C GLN A 38 13.50 8.58 -0.14
N GLY A 39 14.75 8.88 0.19
CA GLY A 39 15.46 8.32 1.34
C GLY A 39 15.09 9.00 2.67
N PRO A 40 15.56 8.43 3.81
CA PRO A 40 15.40 9.02 5.13
C PRO A 40 16.25 10.28 5.31
N ASP A 41 15.84 11.14 6.24
CA ASP A 41 16.65 12.29 6.66
C ASP A 41 17.94 11.82 7.35
N ALA A 42 19.06 12.52 7.11
CA ALA A 42 20.35 12.18 7.70
C ALA A 42 20.34 12.17 9.24
N SER A 43 19.51 12.98 9.87
CA SER A 43 19.32 13.00 11.33
C SER A 43 18.67 11.73 11.88
N GLN A 44 18.03 10.93 11.02
CA GLN A 44 17.38 9.67 11.37
C GLN A 44 18.21 8.44 10.95
N LEU A 45 19.48 8.66 10.62
CA LEU A 45 20.44 7.62 10.29
C LEU A 45 21.56 7.56 11.33
N ASN A 46 22.02 6.35 11.63
CA ASN A 46 23.27 6.08 12.33
C ASN A 46 24.12 5.16 11.46
N GLY A 47 24.98 5.75 10.62
CA GLY A 47 25.58 5.03 9.50
C GLY A 47 24.50 4.61 8.49
N THR A 48 24.46 3.32 8.14
CA THR A 48 23.39 2.73 7.32
C THR A 48 22.12 2.47 8.11
N ARG A 49 22.19 2.37 9.45
CA ARG A 49 21.03 1.97 10.26
C ARG A 49 19.99 3.10 10.34
N VAL A 50 18.75 2.77 10.00
CA VAL A 50 17.60 3.65 10.18
C VAL A 50 17.14 3.62 11.64
N THR A 51 17.00 4.79 12.25
CA THR A 51 16.71 4.91 13.71
C THR A 51 15.28 5.34 14.01
N GLY A 52 14.61 6.02 13.08
CA GLY A 52 13.23 6.46 13.24
C GLY A 52 12.22 5.49 12.62
N GLN A 53 11.16 5.17 13.36
CA GLN A 53 10.05 4.30 12.90
C GLN A 53 9.39 4.80 11.61
N HIS A 54 9.34 6.11 11.41
CA HIS A 54 8.75 6.77 10.23
C HIS A 54 9.81 7.51 9.40
N ALA A 55 11.08 7.07 9.49
CA ALA A 55 12.17 7.75 8.81
C ALA A 55 12.12 7.57 7.29
N ILE A 56 11.55 6.46 6.80
CA ILE A 56 11.35 6.24 5.36
C ILE A 56 10.01 6.88 4.95
N PRO A 57 10.01 7.87 4.03
CA PRO A 57 8.78 8.52 3.62
C PRO A 57 7.73 7.53 3.12
N SER A 58 6.50 7.62 3.64
CA SER A 58 5.36 6.75 3.33
C SER A 58 5.44 5.30 3.84
N TRP A 59 6.45 4.96 4.63
CA TRP A 59 6.63 3.63 5.20
C TRP A 59 6.83 3.68 6.72
N GLU A 60 6.35 2.66 7.40
CA GLU A 60 6.64 2.41 8.80
C GLU A 60 7.57 1.19 8.90
N ILE A 61 8.63 1.30 9.69
CA ILE A 61 9.61 0.23 9.83
C ILE A 61 9.53 -0.46 11.19
N SER A 62 9.85 -1.75 11.21
CA SER A 62 9.99 -2.54 12.44
C SER A 62 11.26 -3.39 12.36
N GLY A 63 11.94 -3.59 13.49
CA GLY A 63 13.18 -4.36 13.55
C GLY A 63 14.41 -3.57 13.11
N LEU A 64 15.45 -4.28 12.67
CA LEU A 64 16.67 -3.68 12.12
C LEU A 64 16.45 -3.35 10.63
N VAL A 65 16.57 -2.08 10.28
CA VAL A 65 16.50 -1.63 8.88
C VAL A 65 17.74 -0.82 8.56
N GLU A 66 18.32 -1.09 7.39
CA GLU A 66 19.47 -0.38 6.85
C GLU A 66 19.11 0.32 5.54
N TYR A 67 19.57 1.55 5.40
CA TYR A 67 19.49 2.33 4.17
C TYR A 67 20.77 2.12 3.37
N ILE A 68 20.64 1.45 2.23
CA ILE A 68 21.73 1.15 1.31
C ILE A 68 21.55 2.00 0.06
N GLN A 69 22.52 2.86 -0.22
CA GLN A 69 22.49 3.71 -1.40
C GLN A 69 22.97 2.95 -2.63
N SER A 70 22.58 3.43 -3.82
CA SER A 70 23.06 2.88 -5.08
C SER A 70 24.58 2.79 -5.09
N GLY A 71 25.10 1.60 -5.42
CA GLY A 71 26.54 1.31 -5.47
C GLY A 71 27.18 0.87 -4.14
N GLN A 72 26.44 0.88 -3.02
CA GLN A 72 26.90 0.29 -1.75
C GLN A 72 26.56 -1.21 -1.72
N ASN A 73 27.48 -2.03 -1.19
CA ASN A 73 27.21 -3.44 -0.89
C ASN A 73 26.76 -3.59 0.57
N GLN A 74 25.93 -4.60 0.83
CA GLN A 74 25.63 -5.08 2.18
C GLN A 74 26.78 -5.92 2.75
#